data_AF-A0A816YTU8-F1
#
_entry.id   AF-A0A816YTU8-F1
#
_cell.length_a   1.000
_cell.length_b   1.000
_cell.length_c   1.000
_cell.angle_alpha   90.00
_cell.angle_beta   90.00
_cell.angle_gamma   90.00
#
_symmetry.space_group_name_H-M   'P 1'
#
loop_
_entity.id
_entity.type
_entity.pdbx_description
1 polymer ?
#
loop_
_entity_poly.entity_id
_entity_poly.type
_entity_poly.pdbx_seq_one_letter_code
_entity_poly.pdbx_strand_id
1 'polypeptide(L)' 'MKGETMRVMYEPWFVKNIVDVVFSGHVHAYERSVRTQNLSSSLPVKDQSAPVYITIGDGGNIEGLTTK' A
#
# COMPACT_ATOMS: atom_id res chain seq x y z
N MET A 1 -0.13 -9.98 7.93
CA MET A 1 -0.31 -8.52 7.81
C MET A 1 -1.61 -8.26 7.05
N LYS A 2 -2.41 -7.25 7.41
CA LYS A 2 -3.63 -6.94 6.64
C LYS A 2 -3.21 -6.47 5.23
N GLY A 3 -3.89 -6.96 4.19
CA GLY A 3 -3.56 -6.64 2.78
C GLY A 3 -2.55 -7.57 2.10
N GLU A 4 -1.89 -8.49 2.82
CA GLU A 4 -0.79 -9.30 2.25
C GLU A 4 -1.25 -10.25 1.14
N THR A 5 -2.39 -10.93 1.32
CA THR A 5 -2.95 -11.82 0.27
C THR A 5 -3.28 -11.06 -1.01
N MET A 6 -3.78 -9.84 -0.88
CA MET A 6 -4.11 -8.97 -2.01
C MET A 6 -2.84 -8.48 -2.72
N ARG A 7 -1.83 -8.09 -1.94
CA ARG A 7 -0.51 -7.69 -2.46
C ARG A 7 0.13 -8.81 -3.29
N VAL A 8 0.21 -10.03 -2.76
CA VAL A 8 0.83 -11.18 -3.47
C VAL A 8 0.14 -11.45 -4.82
N MET A 9 -1.18 -11.28 -4.89
CA MET A 9 -1.94 -11.56 -6.12
C MET A 9 -1.87 -10.42 -7.14
N TYR A 10 -1.90 -9.15 -6.71
CA TYR A 10 -2.09 -8.01 -7.61
C TYR A 10 -0.90 -7.07 -7.76
N GLU A 11 0.03 -7.01 -6.81
CA GLU A 11 1.23 -6.18 -6.94
C GLU A 11 2.04 -6.49 -8.22
N PRO A 12 2.20 -7.76 -8.66
CA PRO A 12 2.84 -8.05 -9.95
C PRO A 12 2.14 -7.36 -11.13
N TRP A 13 0.81 -7.22 -11.09
CA TRP A 13 0.04 -6.56 -12.13
C TRP A 13 0.15 -5.04 -12.03
N PHE A 14 0.23 -4.47 -10.82
CA PHE A 14 0.42 -3.04 -10.64
C PHE A 14 1.77 -2.59 -11.18
N VAL A 15 2.83 -3.34 -10.90
CA VAL A 15 4.17 -3.08 -11.45
C VAL A 15 4.16 -3.26 -12.97
N LYS A 16 3.60 -4.36 -13.47
CA LYS A 16 3.55 -4.64 -14.92
C LYS A 16 2.82 -3.56 -15.72
N ASN A 17 1.75 -2.98 -15.16
CA ASN A 17 0.95 -1.96 -15.83
C ASN A 17 1.33 -0.53 -15.40
N ILE A 18 2.42 -0.35 -14.64
CA ILE A 18 2.93 0.95 -14.21
C ILE A 18 1.82 1.79 -13.58
N VAL A 19 1.12 1.22 -12.60
CA VAL A 19 0.11 1.96 -11.83
C VAL A 19 0.81 3.11 -11.11
N ASP A 20 0.27 4.33 -11.24
CA ASP A 20 0.88 5.51 -10.64
C ASP A 20 0.67 5.58 -9.12
N VAL A 21 -0.55 5.28 -8.67
CA VAL A 21 -0.97 5.45 -7.28
C VAL A 21 -2.03 4.42 -6.91
N VAL A 22 -1.98 3.95 -5.65
CA VAL A 22 -3.00 3.10 -5.04
C VAL A 22 -3.50 3.77 -3.76
N PHE A 23 -4.80 4.01 -3.67
CA PHE A 23 -5.44 4.56 -2.48
C PHE A 23 -6.07 3.46 -1.63
N SER A 24 -5.91 3.54 -0.32
CA SER A 24 -6.53 2.64 0.66
C SER A 24 -7.06 3.41 1.87
N GLY A 25 -8.09 2.85 2.51
CA GLY A 25 -8.57 3.27 3.83
C GLY A 25 -8.17 2.25 4.89
N HIS A 26 -9.14 1.86 5.72
CA HIS A 26 -9.06 0.79 6.73
C HIS A 26 -8.18 1.08 7.96
N VAL A 27 -6.96 1.59 7.78
CA VAL A 27 -6.14 2.09 8.89
C VAL A 27 -6.49 3.56 9.12
N HIS A 28 -6.85 3.94 10.35
CA HIS A 28 -7.26 5.30 10.69
C HIS A 28 -6.06 6.19 10.94
N ALA A 29 -5.26 6.36 9.89
CA ALA A 29 -4.09 7.22 9.84
C ALA A 29 -3.80 7.60 8.37
N TYR A 30 -2.93 8.60 8.21
CA TYR A 30 -2.34 8.93 6.92
C TYR A 30 -0.94 8.30 6.78
N GLU A 31 -0.70 7.62 5.65
CA GLU A 31 0.62 7.10 5.29
C GLU A 31 0.86 7.23 3.78
N ARG A 32 2.11 7.51 3.38
CA ARG A 32 2.54 7.54 1.98
C ARG A 32 3.84 6.77 1.79
N SER A 33 3.81 5.76 0.93
CA SER A 33 5.00 4.96 0.62
C SER A 33 5.96 5.67 -0.33
N VAL A 34 7.19 5.17 -0.39
CA VAL A 34 8.05 5.34 -1.57
C VAL A 34 7.64 4.32 -2.64
N ARG A 35 8.05 4.52 -3.90
CA ARG A 35 7.84 3.53 -4.97
C ARG A 35 8.71 2.30 -4.71
N THR A 36 8.10 1.25 -4.17
CA THR A 36 8.74 -0.02 -3.82
C THR A 36 7.83 -1.17 -4.20
N GLN A 37 8.44 -2.29 -4.60
CA GLN A 37 7.73 -3.54 -4.87
C GLN A 37 8.22 -4.66 -3.96
N ASN A 38 7.38 -5.67 -3.75
CA ASN A 38 7.76 -6.89 -3.04
C ASN A 38 7.32 -8.18 -3.77
N LEU A 39 7.78 -8.37 -5.01
CA LEU A 39 7.34 -9.51 -5.84
C LEU A 39 7.93 -10.88 -5.46
N SER A 40 8.86 -10.94 -4.50
CA SER A 40 9.49 -12.19 -4.04
C SER A 40 9.49 -12.27 -2.50
N SER A 41 9.89 -13.39 -1.92
CA SER A 41 10.04 -13.54 -0.46
C SER A 41 11.17 -12.70 0.17
N SER A 42 11.69 -11.70 -0.54
CA SER A 42 12.78 -10.81 -0.14
C SER A 42 12.26 -9.53 0.53
N LEU A 43 13.19 -8.69 1.00
CA LEU A 43 12.85 -7.34 1.44
C LEU A 43 12.30 -6.49 0.28
N PRO A 44 11.40 -5.52 0.53
CA PRO A 44 10.95 -4.56 -0.47
C PRO A 44 12.12 -3.82 -1.12
N VAL A 45 12.07 -3.65 -2.43
CA VAL A 45 13.11 -2.95 -3.21
C VAL A 45 12.50 -1.74 -3.90
N LYS A 46 13.27 -0.64 -4.00
CA LYS A 46 12.87 0.55 -4.76
C LYS A 46 12.70 0.18 -6.24
N ASP A 47 11.56 0.54 -6.82
CA ASP A 47 11.27 0.34 -8.23
C ASP A 47 10.42 1.51 -8.73
N GLN A 48 10.87 2.19 -9.77
CA GLN A 48 10.14 3.32 -10.35
C GLN A 48 8.84 2.90 -11.05
N SER A 49 8.73 1.63 -11.43
CA SER A 49 7.54 1.03 -12.05
C SER A 49 6.48 0.65 -11.01
N ALA A 50 6.83 0.64 -9.72
CA ALA A 50 5.89 0.37 -8.64
C ALA A 50 5.05 1.62 -8.32
N PRO A 51 3.78 1.43 -7.90
CA PRO A 51 2.92 2.53 -7.49
C PRO A 51 3.40 3.19 -6.20
N VAL A 52 2.95 4.41 -5.98
CA VAL A 52 2.91 4.99 -4.63
C VAL A 52 1.64 4.50 -3.94
N TYR A 53 1.78 3.88 -2.76
CA TYR A 53 0.66 3.50 -1.92
C TYR A 53 0.34 4.64 -0.95
N ILE A 54 -0.92 5.05 -0.87
CA ILE A 54 -1.40 6.11 0.01
C ILE A 54 -2.55 5.58 0.85
N THR A 55 -2.37 5.57 2.16
CA THR A 55 -3.42 5.29 3.13
C THR A 55 -4.04 6.61 3.60
N ILE A 56 -5.36 6.73 3.45
CA ILE A 56 -6.18 7.90 3.82
C ILE A 56 -7.43 7.43 4.58
N GLY A 57 -7.25 6.57 5.57
CA GLY A 57 -8.36 6.04 6.38
C GLY A 57 -8.74 6.92 7.57
N ASP A 58 -8.13 8.09 7.72
CA ASP A 58 -8.28 9.05 8.81
C ASP A 58 -9.45 10.03 8.65
N GLY A 59 -10.55 9.59 8.02
CA GLY A 59 -11.74 10.41 7.75
C GLY A 59 -12.58 10.81 8.97
N GLY A 60 -12.18 10.42 10.20
CA GLY A 60 -12.84 10.85 11.44
C GLY A 60 -14.05 10.02 11.88
N ASN A 61 -14.06 8.71 11.59
CA ASN A 61 -15.11 7.83 12.10
C ASN A 61 -15.02 7.60 13.63
N ILE A 62 -16.08 7.04 14.21
CA ILE A 62 -16.26 6.90 15.67
C ILE A 62 -15.21 6.03 16.36
N GLU A 63 -14.49 5.17 15.62
CA GLU A 63 -13.47 4.30 16.19
C GLU A 63 -12.19 5.08 16.55
N GLY A 64 -12.04 6.31 16.05
CA GLY A 64 -10.90 7.19 16.32
C GLY A 64 -9.64 6.82 15.55
N LEU A 65 -8.52 7.46 15.88
CA LEU A 65 -7.22 7.22 15.23
C LEU A 65 -6.64 5.87 15.65
N THR A 66 -5.89 5.23 14.75
CA THR A 66 -5.14 4.02 15.08
C THR A 66 -4.03 4.35 16.07
N THR A 67 -4.18 3.94 17.33
CA THR A 67 -3.13 3.97 18.35
C THR A 67 -2.36 2.65 18.31
N LYS A 68 -1.04 2.71 18.50
CA LYS A 68 -0.18 1.52 18.56
C LYS A 68 -0.55 0.60 19.73
#